data_AF-A0A2H0DRB4-F1
#
_entry.id   AF-A0A2H0DRB4-F1
#
_cell.length_a   1.000
_cell.length_b   1.000
_cell.length_c   1.000
_cell.angle_alpha   90.00
_cell.angle_beta   90.00
_cell.angle_gamma   90.00
#
_symmetry.space_group_name_H-M   'P 1'
#
loop_
_entity.id
_entity.type
_entity.pdbx_description
1 polymer ?
#
loop_
_entity_poly.entity_id
_entity_poly.type
_entity_poly.pdbx_seq_one_letter_code
_entity_poly.pdbx_strand_id
1 'polypeptide(L)'
;MAPGWYPGGRWPMKRWWCVLVSVAFAFVPSSAPSAEPFVVFSPSSFLEQAAQSFVPVPRAAVPSAPVLKSRIPEAESGLFDSAPNWRLTPGVLCTPDDKDFDQYRYPEQIAHCERNTSTADKKEVSRRYGIAWEDHSLYQYDHLLSLCLGGSNDLRNLWPMPYADARAKAKLEAALCRQLAKGEVTQAEAVEAEIGWFAENAPGMLPVLLGKGL
;
A
#
# COMPACT_ATOMS: atom_id res chain seq x y z
N MET A 1 -10.65 19.71 43.09
CA MET A 1 -10.33 20.85 42.21
C MET A 1 -10.25 20.34 40.78
N ALA A 2 -11.34 20.48 40.03
CA ALA A 2 -11.34 20.69 38.58
C ALA A 2 -11.44 22.23 38.37
N PRO A 3 -11.19 22.85 37.19
CA PRO A 3 -11.46 22.31 35.86
C PRO A 3 -10.44 22.68 34.74
N GLY A 4 -10.63 22.08 33.56
CA GLY A 4 -9.93 22.43 32.33
C GLY A 4 -10.59 21.79 31.11
N TRP A 5 -11.83 22.21 30.83
CA TRP A 5 -12.53 21.95 29.57
C TRP A 5 -11.80 22.64 28.41
N TYR A 6 -11.58 21.95 27.29
CA TYR A 6 -11.32 22.57 25.99
C TYR A 6 -12.37 22.09 24.97
N PRO A 7 -12.91 23.00 24.14
CA PRO A 7 -14.08 22.74 23.30
C PRO A 7 -13.70 22.06 21.98
N GLY A 8 -14.68 21.37 21.40
CA GLY A 8 -14.54 20.54 20.22
C GLY A 8 -14.10 21.28 18.95
N GLY A 9 -13.12 20.68 18.27
CA GLY A 9 -12.84 20.92 16.86
C GLY A 9 -13.87 20.19 16.00
N ARG A 10 -14.76 20.96 15.39
CA ARG A 10 -15.75 20.50 14.41
C ARG A 10 -15.05 20.39 13.05
N TRP A 11 -14.81 19.18 12.57
CA TRP A 11 -14.32 18.94 11.22
C TRP A 11 -15.37 19.44 10.20
N PRO A 12 -14.96 20.12 9.10
CA PRO A 12 -15.92 20.63 8.13
C PRO A 12 -16.52 19.48 7.31
N MET A 13 -17.73 19.06 7.68
CA MET A 13 -18.55 18.19 6.84
C MET A 13 -18.91 18.94 5.56
N LYS A 14 -18.28 18.58 4.44
CA LYS A 14 -18.73 19.00 3.11
C LYS A 14 -20.05 18.30 2.83
N ARG A 15 -21.13 19.07 2.71
CA ARG A 15 -22.46 18.61 2.28
C ARG A 15 -22.40 18.14 0.84
N TRP A 16 -22.54 16.83 0.61
CA TRP A 16 -22.83 16.29 -0.70
C TRP A 16 -24.34 16.40 -0.95
N TRP A 17 -24.72 17.18 -1.95
CA TRP A 17 -26.08 17.18 -2.48
C TRP A 17 -26.30 15.89 -3.28
N CYS A 18 -27.21 15.03 -2.84
CA CYS A 18 -27.74 13.95 -3.67
C CYS A 18 -28.69 14.55 -4.72
N VAL A 19 -28.23 14.65 -5.97
CA VAL A 19 -29.12 14.84 -7.12
C VAL A 19 -29.64 13.45 -7.51
N LEU A 20 -30.90 13.16 -7.19
CA LEU A 20 -31.61 12.00 -7.72
C LEU A 20 -31.89 12.24 -9.20
N VAL A 21 -31.12 11.60 -10.08
CA VAL A 21 -31.46 11.49 -11.51
C VAL A 21 -32.22 10.17 -11.68
N SER A 22 -33.54 10.26 -11.86
CA SER A 22 -34.36 9.14 -12.28
C SER A 22 -34.00 8.76 -13.72
N VAL A 23 -33.33 7.62 -13.92
CA VAL A 23 -33.11 7.04 -15.24
C VAL A 23 -34.27 6.09 -15.53
N ALA A 24 -35.12 6.46 -16.50
CA ALA A 24 -36.12 5.58 -17.06
C ALA A 24 -35.42 4.50 -17.91
N PHE A 25 -35.64 3.23 -17.58
CA PHE A 25 -35.19 2.10 -18.40
C PHE A 25 -36.07 1.99 -19.65
N ALA A 26 -35.52 2.35 -20.80
CA ALA A 26 -36.08 1.96 -22.09
C ALA A 26 -35.57 0.56 -22.45
N PHE A 27 -36.51 -0.38 -22.60
CA PHE A 27 -36.26 -1.75 -23.01
C PHE A 27 -35.89 -1.77 -24.50
N VAL A 28 -34.63 -2.06 -24.83
CA VAL A 28 -34.17 -2.27 -26.22
C VAL A 28 -34.19 -3.78 -26.50
N PRO A 29 -34.93 -4.27 -27.51
CA PRO A 29 -34.92 -5.68 -27.86
C PRO A 29 -33.57 -6.08 -28.48
N SER A 30 -32.99 -7.14 -27.94
CA SER A 30 -31.75 -7.78 -28.37
C SER A 30 -31.90 -8.38 -29.78
N SER A 31 -31.06 -7.91 -30.71
CA SER A 31 -30.86 -8.57 -32.01
C SER A 31 -29.68 -9.52 -31.89
N ALA A 32 -29.94 -10.82 -32.06
CA ALA A 32 -28.92 -11.87 -32.05
C ALA A 32 -27.93 -11.72 -33.22
N PRO A 33 -26.61 -11.87 -33.01
CA PRO A 33 -25.66 -11.92 -34.12
C PRO A 33 -25.75 -13.26 -34.85
N SER A 34 -25.75 -13.17 -36.18
CA SER A 34 -25.63 -14.29 -37.12
C SER A 34 -24.28 -14.99 -36.93
N ALA A 35 -24.30 -16.33 -36.96
CA ALA A 35 -23.13 -17.19 -36.84
C ALA A 35 -22.31 -17.17 -38.14
N GLU A 36 -21.08 -16.69 -38.06
CA GLU A 36 -20.04 -16.88 -39.07
C GLU A 36 -19.38 -18.26 -38.90
N PRO A 37 -18.88 -18.90 -39.98
CA PRO A 37 -18.32 -20.24 -39.94
C PRO A 37 -16.96 -20.26 -39.23
N PHE A 38 -16.81 -21.22 -38.33
CA PHE A 38 -15.56 -21.55 -37.65
C PHE A 38 -14.53 -22.09 -38.64
N VAL A 39 -13.44 -21.36 -38.86
CA VAL A 39 -12.26 -21.88 -39.57
C VAL A 39 -11.45 -22.72 -38.58
N VAL A 40 -11.41 -24.04 -38.80
CA VAL A 40 -10.59 -24.97 -38.03
C VAL A 40 -9.14 -24.79 -38.44
N PHE A 41 -8.33 -24.16 -37.59
CA PHE A 41 -6.87 -24.13 -37.76
C PHE A 41 -6.26 -25.44 -37.23
N SER A 42 -5.64 -26.19 -38.12
CA SER A 42 -4.86 -27.39 -37.82
C SER A 42 -3.52 -27.01 -37.17
N PRO A 43 -3.09 -27.62 -36.04
CA PRO A 43 -1.94 -27.16 -35.26
C PRO A 43 -0.56 -27.63 -35.79
N SER A 44 -0.48 -28.21 -36.99
CA SER A 44 0.74 -28.92 -37.43
C SER A 44 1.72 -28.13 -38.30
N SER A 45 1.58 -26.81 -38.47
CA SER A 45 2.44 -26.03 -39.38
C SER A 45 3.29 -24.92 -38.73
N PHE A 46 3.29 -24.77 -37.40
CA PHE A 46 4.00 -23.66 -36.72
C PHE A 46 5.40 -23.97 -36.17
N LEU A 47 5.93 -25.19 -36.34
CA LEU A 47 7.27 -25.55 -35.86
C LEU A 47 8.37 -25.50 -36.93
N GLU A 48 8.07 -25.11 -38.17
CA GLU A 48 9.02 -25.22 -39.29
C GLU A 48 9.34 -23.89 -39.99
N GLN A 49 9.21 -22.75 -39.30
CA GLN A 49 9.55 -21.43 -39.86
C GLN A 49 10.40 -20.52 -38.97
N ALA A 50 10.98 -21.05 -37.88
CA ALA A 50 11.87 -20.29 -36.99
C ALA A 50 13.37 -20.66 -37.13
N ALA A 51 13.78 -21.33 -38.22
CA ALA A 51 15.14 -21.86 -38.37
C ALA A 51 15.96 -21.29 -39.54
N GLN A 52 15.50 -20.24 -40.23
CA GLN A 52 16.23 -19.69 -41.40
C GLN A 52 16.29 -18.16 -41.37
N SER A 53 17.22 -17.62 -40.58
CA SER A 53 18.01 -16.41 -40.88
C SER A 53 18.81 -15.93 -39.66
N PHE A 54 19.68 -16.78 -39.11
CA PHE A 54 20.74 -16.31 -38.22
C PHE A 54 22.03 -16.19 -39.02
N VAL A 55 22.34 -14.96 -39.46
CA VAL A 55 23.66 -14.61 -39.97
C VAL A 55 24.56 -14.35 -38.75
N PRO A 56 25.68 -15.07 -38.57
CA PRO A 56 26.59 -14.82 -37.47
C PRO A 56 27.33 -13.50 -37.71
N VAL A 57 27.05 -12.50 -36.86
CA VAL A 57 27.84 -11.26 -36.81
C VAL A 57 29.21 -11.58 -36.19
N PRO A 58 30.33 -11.21 -36.83
CA PRO A 58 31.65 -11.44 -36.26
C PRO A 58 31.81 -10.65 -34.95
N ARG A 59 32.20 -11.37 -33.90
CA ARG A 59 32.42 -10.83 -32.56
C ARG A 59 33.67 -9.95 -32.56
N ALA A 60 33.50 -8.66 -32.78
CA ALA A 60 34.56 -7.69 -32.50
C ALA A 60 34.89 -7.74 -31.01
N ALA A 61 36.18 -7.84 -30.69
CA ALA A 61 36.68 -7.81 -29.32
C ALA A 61 36.32 -6.44 -28.69
N VAL A 62 35.45 -6.46 -27.70
CA VAL A 62 35.11 -5.27 -26.91
C VAL A 62 36.33 -4.99 -26.01
N PRO A 63 36.97 -3.82 -26.09
CA PRO A 63 38.02 -3.46 -25.16
C PRO A 63 37.44 -3.33 -23.75
N SER A 64 38.07 -3.98 -22.78
CA SER A 64 37.72 -3.90 -21.37
C SER A 64 37.87 -2.46 -20.87
N ALA A 65 36.74 -1.74 -20.77
CA ALA A 65 36.69 -0.47 -20.08
C ALA A 65 36.93 -0.68 -18.58
N PRO A 66 37.65 0.24 -17.90
CA PRO A 66 38.06 0.05 -16.52
C PRO A 66 36.84 -0.05 -15.60
N VAL A 67 36.89 -1.02 -14.67
CA VAL A 67 35.97 -1.11 -13.54
C VAL A 67 36.15 0.14 -12.70
N LEU A 68 35.37 1.18 -13.00
CA LEU A 68 35.06 2.23 -12.06
C LEU A 68 34.37 1.54 -10.89
N LYS A 69 35.10 1.40 -9.78
CA LYS A 69 34.50 1.18 -8.46
C LYS A 69 33.56 2.35 -8.22
N SER A 70 32.32 2.24 -8.69
CA SER A 70 31.24 3.09 -8.27
C SER A 70 31.06 2.80 -6.79
N ARG A 71 31.72 3.61 -5.96
CA ARG A 71 31.26 3.90 -4.62
C ARG A 71 29.81 4.34 -4.80
N ILE A 72 28.89 3.41 -4.62
CA ILE A 72 27.55 3.76 -4.18
C ILE A 72 27.81 4.65 -2.96
N PRO A 73 27.36 5.91 -2.93
CA PRO A 73 27.49 6.70 -1.71
C PRO A 73 26.82 5.87 -0.62
N GLU A 74 27.55 5.61 0.48
CA GLU A 74 26.94 5.17 1.73
C GLU A 74 25.65 5.96 1.90
N ALA A 75 24.53 5.24 1.97
CA ALA A 75 23.24 5.86 2.19
C ALA A 75 23.40 6.85 3.34
N GLU A 76 23.11 8.13 3.05
CA GLU A 76 23.01 9.19 4.04
C GLU A 76 22.13 8.69 5.18
N SER A 77 22.77 8.26 6.27
CA SER A 77 22.18 7.52 7.39
C SER A 77 21.46 8.46 8.36
N GLY A 78 20.68 9.41 7.84
CA GLY A 78 20.19 10.53 8.65
C GLY A 78 18.80 11.05 8.30
N LEU A 79 18.00 10.34 7.50
CA LEU A 79 16.70 10.83 7.04
C LEU A 79 15.56 9.80 7.12
N PHE A 80 15.66 8.78 7.98
CA PHE A 80 14.59 7.78 8.17
C PHE A 80 13.75 8.01 9.44
N ASP A 81 14.04 9.07 10.20
CA ASP A 81 13.62 9.18 11.59
C ASP A 81 12.16 9.60 11.85
N SER A 82 11.34 9.81 10.81
CA SER A 82 9.95 10.23 11.05
C SER A 82 8.91 9.66 10.11
N ALA A 83 9.27 8.92 9.05
CA ALA A 83 8.30 8.48 8.05
C ALA A 83 8.55 7.06 7.51
N PRO A 84 7.49 6.32 7.16
CA PRO A 84 7.61 5.05 6.46
C PRO A 84 8.22 5.26 5.07
N ASN A 85 9.15 4.38 4.68
CA ASN A 85 9.67 4.33 3.32
C ASN A 85 8.67 3.58 2.43
N TRP A 86 7.95 4.29 1.56
CA TRP A 86 6.90 3.72 0.69
C TRP A 86 7.38 2.58 -0.23
N ARG A 87 8.68 2.48 -0.53
CA ARG A 87 9.23 1.36 -1.30
C ARG A 87 9.32 0.08 -0.47
N LEU A 88 9.50 0.22 0.84
CA LEU A 88 9.59 -0.89 1.79
C LEU A 88 8.23 -1.21 2.41
N THR A 89 7.44 -0.17 2.67
CA THR A 89 6.17 -0.22 3.37
C THR A 89 5.09 0.53 2.58
N PRO A 90 4.64 -0.01 1.43
CA PRO A 90 3.55 0.58 0.65
C PRO A 90 2.17 0.48 1.32
N GLY A 91 2.03 -0.35 2.37
CA GLY A 91 0.75 -0.69 2.96
C GLY A 91 0.13 -1.90 2.26
N VAL A 92 -0.36 -2.85 3.06
CA VAL A 92 -1.00 -4.07 2.54
C VAL A 92 -2.21 -4.39 3.41
N LEU A 93 -3.35 -4.57 2.77
CA LEU A 93 -4.59 -5.00 3.42
C LEU A 93 -4.61 -6.52 3.61
N CYS A 94 -5.25 -6.94 4.69
CA CYS A 94 -5.57 -8.32 5.02
C CYS A 94 -6.58 -8.88 4.01
N THR A 95 -6.44 -10.17 3.73
CA THR A 95 -7.30 -10.96 2.85
C THR A 95 -7.66 -12.26 3.54
N PRO A 96 -8.74 -12.95 3.11
CA PRO A 96 -9.11 -14.26 3.66
C PRO A 96 -8.06 -15.37 3.42
N ASP A 97 -7.12 -15.16 2.49
CA ASP A 97 -6.04 -16.11 2.20
C ASP A 97 -4.84 -15.92 3.13
N ASP A 98 -4.80 -14.84 3.92
CA ASP A 98 -3.74 -14.63 4.90
C ASP A 98 -3.83 -15.65 6.04
N LYS A 99 -2.68 -16.21 6.42
CA LYS A 99 -2.56 -17.24 7.47
C LYS A 99 -3.12 -16.83 8.84
N ASP A 100 -3.24 -15.52 9.07
CA ASP A 100 -3.68 -14.89 10.30
C ASP A 100 -4.99 -14.12 10.11
N PHE A 101 -5.71 -14.36 9.01
CA PHE A 101 -7.10 -13.97 8.89
C PHE A 101 -7.92 -14.57 10.05
N ASP A 102 -8.70 -13.71 10.70
CA ASP A 102 -9.56 -14.07 11.84
C ASP A 102 -11.03 -14.05 11.40
N GLN A 103 -11.51 -12.90 10.93
CA GLN A 103 -12.92 -12.70 10.62
C GLN A 103 -13.14 -11.49 9.71
N TYR A 104 -14.38 -11.33 9.24
CA TYR A 104 -14.85 -10.06 8.70
C TYR A 104 -15.40 -9.18 9.83
N ARG A 105 -15.02 -7.90 9.81
CA ARG A 105 -15.47 -6.90 10.79
C ARG A 105 -16.26 -5.79 10.11
N TYR A 106 -17.04 -5.08 10.91
CA TYR A 106 -17.76 -3.87 10.53
C TYR A 106 -18.88 -4.09 9.49
N PRO A 107 -19.74 -3.09 9.23
CA PRO A 107 -20.81 -3.23 8.24
C PRO A 107 -20.30 -3.56 6.83
N GLU A 108 -19.12 -3.08 6.44
CA GLU A 108 -18.53 -3.31 5.11
C GLU A 108 -17.87 -4.69 4.93
N GLN A 109 -17.90 -5.56 5.94
CA GLN A 109 -17.25 -6.88 5.88
C GLN A 109 -15.76 -6.77 5.54
N ILE A 110 -15.04 -5.94 6.30
CA ILE A 110 -13.59 -5.73 6.15
C ILE A 110 -12.87 -6.97 6.69
N ALA A 111 -12.01 -7.58 5.88
CA ALA A 111 -11.15 -8.68 6.33
C ALA A 111 -10.20 -8.20 7.43
N HIS A 112 -10.14 -8.95 8.53
CA HIS A 112 -9.32 -8.62 9.69
C HIS A 112 -8.34 -9.74 9.99
N CYS A 113 -7.07 -9.36 10.15
CA CYS A 113 -6.01 -10.26 10.56
C CYS A 113 -5.71 -10.07 12.06
N GLU A 114 -5.55 -11.16 12.80
CA GLU A 114 -5.06 -11.09 14.18
C GLU A 114 -3.62 -10.56 14.20
N ARG A 115 -3.25 -9.80 15.23
CA ARG A 115 -1.88 -9.26 15.34
C ARG A 115 -0.88 -10.40 15.44
N ASN A 116 0.03 -10.48 14.48
CA ASN A 116 1.10 -11.47 14.44
C ASN A 116 2.40 -10.83 13.93
N THR A 117 3.12 -10.14 14.83
CA THR A 117 4.40 -9.49 14.53
C THR A 117 5.50 -10.11 15.37
N SER A 118 6.12 -11.17 14.84
CA SER A 118 7.14 -11.95 15.55
C SER A 118 8.45 -11.19 15.70
N THR A 119 9.35 -11.68 16.56
CA THR A 119 10.72 -11.14 16.65
C THR A 119 11.49 -11.29 15.33
N ALA A 120 11.20 -12.33 14.54
CA ALA A 120 11.80 -12.52 13.22
C ALA A 120 11.36 -11.42 12.24
N ASP A 121 10.07 -11.06 12.26
CA ASP A 121 9.53 -9.98 11.42
C ASP A 121 10.18 -8.65 11.79
N LYS A 122 10.29 -8.36 13.10
CA LYS A 122 10.96 -7.15 13.59
C LYS A 122 12.40 -7.06 13.09
N LYS A 123 13.18 -8.14 13.23
CA LYS A 123 14.57 -8.20 12.74
C LYS A 123 14.67 -7.95 11.24
N GLU A 124 13.77 -8.55 10.47
CA GLU A 124 13.73 -8.38 9.02
C GLU A 124 13.36 -6.95 8.62
N VAL A 125 12.42 -6.32 9.32
CA VAL A 125 12.10 -4.90 9.14
C VAL A 125 13.30 -4.02 9.51
N SER A 126 13.98 -4.24 10.65
CA SER A 126 15.19 -3.48 11.01
C SER A 126 16.24 -3.57 9.91
N ARG A 127 16.48 -4.78 9.39
CA ARG A 127 17.43 -5.04 8.30
C ARG A 127 17.06 -4.28 7.03
N ARG A 128 15.77 -4.23 6.65
CA ARG A 128 15.28 -3.49 5.47
C ARG A 128 15.46 -1.99 5.61
N TYR A 129 15.30 -1.48 6.83
CA TYR A 129 15.42 -0.06 7.16
C TYR A 129 16.84 0.40 7.53
N GLY A 130 17.81 -0.52 7.57
CA GLY A 130 19.19 -0.20 7.96
C GLY A 130 19.36 0.12 9.44
N ILE A 131 18.43 -0.34 10.30
CA ILE A 131 18.49 -0.16 11.75
C ILE A 131 19.27 -1.31 12.37
N ALA A 132 20.31 -0.99 13.13
CA ALA A 132 21.04 -1.98 13.92
C ALA A 132 20.10 -2.66 14.91
N TRP A 133 20.22 -3.98 15.09
CA TRP A 133 19.29 -4.71 15.96
C TRP A 133 19.40 -4.24 17.41
N GLU A 134 20.54 -3.72 17.83
CA GLU A 134 20.75 -3.13 19.16
C GLU A 134 19.81 -1.95 19.42
N ASP A 135 19.49 -1.17 18.38
CA ASP A 135 18.64 0.01 18.44
C ASP A 135 17.14 -0.30 18.26
N HIS A 136 16.76 -1.58 18.06
CA HIS A 136 15.36 -1.97 17.83
C HIS A 136 14.40 -1.49 18.92
N SER A 137 14.90 -1.34 20.15
CA SER A 137 14.12 -0.92 21.32
C SER A 137 13.71 0.55 21.30
N LEU A 138 14.26 1.37 20.38
CA LEU A 138 13.87 2.76 20.17
C LEU A 138 12.58 2.91 19.36
N TYR A 139 12.13 1.83 18.70
CA TYR A 139 11.04 1.84 17.76
C TYR A 139 9.91 0.86 18.13
N GLN A 140 8.69 1.24 17.81
CA GLN A 140 7.57 0.32 17.66
C GLN A 140 7.55 -0.20 16.22
N TYR A 141 7.53 -1.52 16.04
CA TYR A 141 7.35 -2.12 14.72
C TYR A 141 5.85 -2.13 14.43
N ASP A 142 5.41 -1.11 13.72
CA ASP A 142 4.01 -0.78 13.57
C ASP A 142 3.53 -0.95 12.14
N HIS A 143 2.22 -1.09 12.01
CA HIS A 143 1.56 -1.22 10.73
C HIS A 143 1.36 0.16 10.10
N LEU A 144 1.66 0.33 8.80
CA LEU A 144 1.29 1.53 8.05
C LEU A 144 -0.23 1.66 8.03
N LEU A 145 -0.88 0.60 7.53
CA LEU A 145 -2.33 0.43 7.60
C LEU A 145 -2.68 -0.40 8.83
N SER A 146 -3.42 0.18 9.76
CA SER A 146 -3.79 -0.48 11.01
C SER A 146 -4.61 -1.74 10.81
N LEU A 147 -4.42 -2.74 11.67
CA LEU A 147 -5.21 -3.98 11.65
C LEU A 147 -6.72 -3.71 11.76
N CYS A 148 -7.14 -2.67 12.49
CA CYS A 148 -8.56 -2.32 12.59
C CYS A 148 -9.14 -1.69 11.31
N LEU A 149 -8.30 -1.25 10.38
CA LEU A 149 -8.74 -0.84 9.03
C LEU A 149 -8.66 -2.02 8.04
N GLY A 150 -8.32 -3.22 8.53
CA GLY A 150 -8.04 -4.38 7.73
C GLY A 150 -6.62 -4.41 7.19
N GLY A 151 -5.64 -3.79 7.85
CA GLY A 151 -4.22 -3.98 7.54
C GLY A 151 -3.75 -5.42 7.77
N SER A 152 -2.74 -5.85 7.02
CA SER A 152 -2.11 -7.19 7.14
C SER A 152 -0.86 -7.16 8.02
N ASN A 153 -0.38 -8.33 8.45
CA ASN A 153 0.95 -8.47 9.08
C ASN A 153 2.10 -8.60 8.06
N ASP A 154 1.85 -8.38 6.77
CA ASP A 154 2.89 -8.44 5.75
C ASP A 154 4.02 -7.45 6.08
N LEU A 155 5.27 -7.84 5.82
CA LEU A 155 6.44 -6.98 6.04
C LEU A 155 6.36 -5.67 5.23
N ARG A 156 5.60 -5.64 4.13
CA ARG A 156 5.27 -4.46 3.32
C ARG A 156 4.22 -3.55 3.95
N ASN A 157 3.65 -3.96 5.07
CA ASN A 157 2.80 -3.13 5.92
C ASN A 157 3.49 -2.78 7.25
N LEU A 158 4.70 -3.28 7.53
CA LEU A 158 5.42 -3.00 8.79
C LEU A 158 6.56 -2.00 8.60
N TRP A 159 6.80 -1.15 9.59
CA TRP A 159 7.93 -0.23 9.62
C TRP A 159 8.36 0.12 11.06
N PRO A 160 9.61 0.57 11.27
CA PRO A 160 10.10 0.99 12.58
C PRO A 160 9.65 2.43 12.86
N MET A 161 8.63 2.57 13.71
CA MET A 161 8.01 3.83 14.07
C MET A 161 8.54 4.36 15.41
N PRO A 162 9.00 5.62 15.50
CA PRO A 162 9.32 6.23 16.79
C PRO A 162 8.12 6.21 17.74
N TYR A 163 8.33 5.92 19.03
CA TYR A 163 7.23 5.80 19.99
C TYR A 163 6.41 7.07 20.18
N ALA A 164 6.99 8.26 19.95
CA ALA A 164 6.23 9.51 20.02
C ALA A 164 5.15 9.54 18.93
N ASP A 165 5.52 9.18 17.71
CA ASP A 165 4.63 9.14 16.56
C ASP A 165 3.62 8.00 16.72
N ALA A 166 4.04 6.83 17.21
CA ALA A 166 3.14 5.70 17.45
C ALA A 166 2.01 6.04 18.43
N ARG A 167 2.31 6.79 19.49
CA ARG A 167 1.30 7.30 20.43
C ARG A 167 0.36 8.31 19.80
N ALA A 168 0.83 9.10 18.83
CA ALA A 168 0.00 10.05 18.11
C ALA A 168 -0.92 9.32 17.11
N LYS A 169 -0.38 8.40 16.31
CA LYS A 169 -1.12 7.56 15.37
C LYS A 169 -2.19 6.72 16.08
N ALA A 170 -1.88 6.11 17.23
CA ALA A 170 -2.84 5.33 18.02
C ALA A 170 -4.13 6.10 18.37
N LYS A 171 -4.08 7.45 18.51
CA LYS A 171 -5.28 8.27 18.74
C LYS A 171 -6.16 8.36 17.50
N LEU A 172 -5.54 8.54 16.33
CA LEU A 172 -6.22 8.53 15.04
C LEU A 172 -6.83 7.15 14.79
N GLU A 173 -6.05 6.08 14.93
CA GLU A 173 -6.50 4.71 14.75
C GLU A 173 -7.73 4.43 15.60
N ALA A 174 -7.67 4.72 16.90
CA ALA A 174 -8.79 4.51 17.80
C ALA A 174 -10.05 5.29 17.37
N ALA A 175 -9.89 6.48 16.78
CA ALA A 175 -11.02 7.23 16.22
C ALA A 175 -11.58 6.55 14.96
N LEU A 176 -10.73 6.17 14.01
CA LEU A 176 -11.12 5.50 12.77
C LEU A 176 -11.78 4.13 13.06
N CYS A 177 -11.22 3.31 13.94
CA CYS A 177 -11.82 2.02 14.32
C CYS A 177 -13.24 2.20 14.88
N ARG A 178 -13.50 3.28 15.64
CA ARG A 178 -14.83 3.60 16.19
C ARG A 178 -15.79 4.08 15.12
N GLN A 179 -15.32 4.85 14.13
CA GLN A 179 -16.15 5.31 13.03
C GLN A 179 -16.52 4.14 12.10
N LEU A 180 -15.56 3.28 11.76
CA LEU A 180 -15.79 2.02 11.03
C LEU A 180 -16.81 1.13 11.75
N ALA A 181 -16.69 0.99 13.07
CA ALA A 181 -17.63 0.22 13.90
C ALA A 181 -19.08 0.67 13.77
N LYS A 182 -19.31 1.95 13.47
CA LYS A 182 -20.65 2.53 13.31
C LYS A 182 -21.06 2.68 11.84
N GLY A 183 -20.17 2.37 10.89
CA GLY A 183 -20.38 2.71 9.48
C GLY A 183 -20.42 4.21 9.20
N GLU A 184 -19.79 5.03 10.05
CA GLU A 184 -19.68 6.49 9.86
C GLU A 184 -18.66 6.85 8.77
N VAL A 185 -17.71 5.95 8.50
CA VAL A 185 -16.71 6.04 7.42
C VAL A 185 -16.57 4.66 6.77
N THR A 186 -16.23 4.65 5.48
CA THR A 186 -15.86 3.46 4.70
C THR A 186 -14.42 3.03 5.00
N GLN A 187 -14.04 1.80 4.65
CA GLN A 187 -12.65 1.33 4.71
C GLN A 187 -11.73 2.24 3.90
N ALA A 188 -12.15 2.62 2.71
CA ALA A 188 -11.37 3.45 1.80
C ALA A 188 -11.08 4.83 2.40
N GLU A 189 -12.09 5.49 2.98
CA GLU A 189 -11.92 6.77 3.67
C GLU A 189 -11.01 6.66 4.90
N ALA A 190 -11.12 5.57 5.65
CA ALA A 190 -10.25 5.33 6.79
C ALA A 190 -8.78 5.12 6.37
N VAL A 191 -8.54 4.35 5.31
CA VAL A 191 -7.20 4.13 4.72
C VAL A 191 -6.62 5.45 4.21
N GLU A 192 -7.42 6.26 3.50
CA GLU A 192 -7.00 7.58 3.05
C GLU A 192 -6.63 8.50 4.23
N ALA A 193 -7.43 8.50 5.30
CA ALA A 193 -7.15 9.28 6.50
C ALA A 193 -5.85 8.84 7.21
N GLU A 194 -5.59 7.53 7.31
CA GLU A 194 -4.36 7.01 7.93
C GLU A 194 -3.11 7.33 7.10
N ILE A 195 -3.20 7.23 5.77
CA ILE A 195 -2.11 7.66 4.86
C ILE A 195 -1.90 9.17 4.95
N GLY A 196 -2.98 9.95 4.96
CA GLY A 196 -2.94 11.41 5.06
C GLY A 196 -2.26 11.89 6.35
N TRP A 197 -2.44 11.17 7.46
CA TRP A 197 -1.79 11.49 8.73
C TRP A 197 -0.26 11.50 8.61
N PHE A 198 0.32 10.57 7.86
CA PHE A 198 1.76 10.54 7.61
C PHE A 198 2.23 11.74 6.76
N ALA A 199 1.39 12.26 5.86
CA ALA A 199 1.75 13.47 5.10
C ALA A 199 1.96 14.68 6.02
N GLU A 200 1.15 14.77 7.08
CA GLU A 200 1.11 15.92 7.99
C GLU A 200 2.08 15.78 9.16
N ASN A 201 2.31 14.56 9.65
CA ASN A 201 3.02 14.29 10.90
C ASN A 201 4.36 13.57 10.69
N ALA A 202 4.65 13.17 9.45
CA ALA A 202 5.85 12.41 9.06
C ALA A 202 6.39 12.94 7.72
N PRO A 203 6.88 14.20 7.66
CA PRO A 203 7.14 14.92 6.40
C PRO A 203 8.24 14.30 5.50
N GLY A 204 8.94 13.26 5.97
CA GLY A 204 9.76 12.38 5.11
C GLY A 204 8.95 11.60 4.06
N MET A 205 7.61 11.65 4.11
CA MET A 205 6.68 10.99 3.19
C MET A 205 6.59 11.62 1.78
N LEU A 206 7.47 12.54 1.37
CA LEU A 206 7.43 13.11 0.02
C LEU A 206 8.39 12.41 -0.97
N PRO A 207 7.95 11.40 -1.75
CA PRO A 207 8.47 11.20 -3.09
C PRO A 207 7.70 12.12 -4.05
N VAL A 208 8.42 13.00 -4.75
CA VAL A 208 8.15 13.50 -6.11
C VAL A 208 6.75 13.16 -6.69
N LEU A 209 5.68 13.76 -6.18
CA LEU A 209 4.31 13.65 -6.74
C LEU A 209 3.56 14.99 -6.67
N LEU A 210 4.29 16.11 -6.63
CA LEU A 210 3.77 17.46 -6.87
C LEU A 210 4.76 18.27 -7.73
N GLY A 211 5.20 17.68 -8.85
CA GLY A 211 6.27 18.29 -9.65
C GLY A 211 6.39 17.82 -11.09
N LYS A 212 5.30 17.42 -11.74
CA LYS A 212 5.19 17.43 -13.21
C LYS A 212 3.74 17.70 -13.60
N GLY A 213 3.49 18.91 -14.11
CA GLY A 213 2.22 19.25 -14.76
C GLY A 213 1.69 20.64 -14.40
N LEU A 214 2.39 21.69 -14.85
CA LEU A 214 1.86 22.85 -15.57
C LEU A 214 2.97 23.39 -16.46
#